data_AF-A0A1F3E662-F1
#
_entry.id   AF-A0A1F3E662-F1
#
_cell.length_a   1.000
_cell.length_b   1.000
_cell.length_c   1.000
_cell.angle_alpha   90.00
_cell.angle_beta   90.00
_cell.angle_gamma   90.00
#
_symmetry.space_group_name_H-M   'P 1'
#
loop_
_entity.id
_entity.type
_entity.pdbx_description
1 polymer ?
#
loop_
_entity_poly.entity_id
_entity_poly.type
_entity_poly.pdbx_seq_one_letter_code
_entity_poly.pdbx_strand_id
1 'polypeptide(L)'
;MDLSTYKFPEVTKADLAFPTFNTPKELVSEAEKRNPQKGMKKFSELFYKGGKFDFKDDVKGTWKENAFMYARALMGSWAPKHEHKELVVGMILEECLVL
;
A
#
# COMPACT_ATOMS: atom_id res chain seq x y z
N MET A 1 -6.58 -13.88 -3.09
CA MET A 1 -5.12 -13.97 -3.35
C MET A 1 -4.41 -13.76 -2.03
N ASP A 2 -3.44 -14.60 -1.69
CA ASP A 2 -2.72 -14.43 -0.42
C ASP A 2 -1.57 -13.43 -0.59
N LEU A 3 -1.61 -12.32 0.15
CA LEU A 3 -0.61 -11.25 0.06
C LEU A 3 0.78 -11.72 0.50
N SER A 4 0.86 -12.75 1.35
CA SER A 4 2.15 -13.34 1.77
C SER A 4 2.85 -14.13 0.68
N THR A 5 2.11 -14.56 -0.36
CA THR A 5 2.66 -15.28 -1.52
C THR A 5 2.93 -14.35 -2.71
N TYR A 6 2.41 -13.13 -2.68
CA TYR A 6 2.66 -12.14 -3.71
C TYR A 6 4.05 -11.51 -3.52
N LYS A 7 4.90 -11.64 -4.53
CA LYS A 7 6.19 -10.97 -4.55
C LYS A 7 5.98 -9.50 -4.93
N PHE A 8 5.85 -8.65 -3.92
CA PHE A 8 5.90 -7.21 -4.13
C PHE A 8 7.23 -6.82 -4.78
N PRO A 9 7.21 -5.93 -5.79
CA PRO A 9 8.43 -5.44 -6.38
C PRO A 9 9.25 -4.68 -5.34
N GLU A 10 10.56 -4.90 -5.33
CA GLU A 10 11.47 -4.10 -4.51
C GLU A 10 11.45 -2.66 -5.02
N VAL A 11 10.99 -1.76 -4.17
CA VAL A 11 10.92 -0.33 -4.49
C VAL A 11 12.24 0.32 -4.09
N THR A 12 12.97 0.85 -5.06
CA THR A 12 14.21 1.59 -4.80
C THR A 12 13.93 3.04 -4.36
N LYS A 13 14.94 3.74 -3.84
CA LYS A 13 14.80 5.17 -3.51
C LYS A 13 14.51 6.04 -4.74
N ALA A 14 14.97 5.61 -5.93
CA ALA A 14 14.68 6.29 -7.19
C ALA A 14 13.20 6.14 -7.58
N ASP A 15 12.64 4.95 -7.36
CA ASP A 15 11.22 4.65 -7.57
C ASP A 15 10.28 5.46 -6.68
N LEU A 16 10.71 5.75 -5.45
CA LEU A 16 10.00 6.65 -4.53
C LEU A 16 10.06 8.11 -4.98
N ALA A 17 11.13 8.52 -5.67
CA ALA A 17 11.33 9.89 -6.15
C ALA A 17 10.63 10.16 -7.50
N PHE A 18 10.54 9.13 -8.36
CA PHE A 18 9.84 9.17 -9.65
C PHE A 18 8.81 8.04 -9.73
N PRO A 19 7.69 8.15 -9.00
CA PRO A 19 6.75 7.07 -8.89
C PRO A 19 5.94 6.93 -10.19
N THR A 20 6.39 6.05 -11.09
CA THR A 20 5.65 5.59 -12.27
C THR A 20 4.96 4.24 -12.04
N PHE A 21 4.85 3.83 -10.78
CA PHE A 21 4.31 2.52 -10.39
C PHE A 21 2.84 2.43 -10.74
N ASN A 22 2.48 1.41 -11.50
CA ASN A 22 1.09 1.02 -11.73
C ASN A 22 0.75 -0.18 -10.85
N THR A 23 -0.53 -0.36 -10.57
CA THR A 23 -1.02 -1.50 -9.79
C THR A 23 -1.65 -2.54 -10.73
N PRO A 24 -1.32 -3.83 -10.59
CA PRO A 24 -1.95 -4.89 -11.36
C PRO A 24 -3.43 -5.02 -10.98
N LYS A 25 -4.27 -5.35 -11.97
CA LYS A 25 -5.73 -5.49 -11.78
C LYS A 25 -6.09 -6.57 -10.75
N GLU A 26 -5.24 -7.57 -10.58
CA GLU A 26 -5.44 -8.65 -9.60
C GLU A 26 -5.40 -8.15 -8.16
N LEU A 27 -4.45 -7.25 -7.83
CA LEU A 27 -4.38 -6.61 -6.51
C LEU A 27 -5.58 -5.70 -6.27
N VAL A 28 -6.07 -5.00 -7.30
CA VAL A 28 -7.28 -4.16 -7.19
C VAL A 28 -8.48 -5.03 -6.87
N SER A 29 -8.70 -6.11 -7.63
CA SER A 29 -9.85 -6.98 -7.43
C SER A 29 -9.81 -7.68 -6.06
N GLU A 30 -8.63 -8.03 -5.56
CA GLU A 30 -8.49 -8.57 -4.22
C GLU A 30 -8.78 -7.51 -3.14
N ALA A 31 -8.28 -6.28 -3.31
CA ALA A 31 -8.56 -5.18 -2.40
C ALA A 31 -10.05 -4.81 -2.40
N GLU A 32 -10.72 -4.83 -3.54
CA GLU A 32 -12.17 -4.64 -3.65
C GLU A 32 -12.95 -5.72 -2.90
N LYS A 33 -12.54 -6.99 -2.99
CA LYS A 33 -13.17 -8.10 -2.24
C LYS A 33 -12.99 -7.96 -0.75
N ARG A 34 -11.80 -7.53 -0.29
CA ARG A 34 -11.49 -7.34 1.13
C ARG A 34 -12.12 -6.08 1.70
N ASN A 35 -12.37 -5.08 0.87
CA ASN A 35 -12.95 -3.78 1.22
C ASN A 35 -12.28 -3.16 2.47
N PRO A 36 -10.98 -2.80 2.39
CA PRO A 36 -10.17 -2.37 3.52
C PRO A 36 -10.52 -0.95 3.98
N GLN A 37 -11.71 -0.78 4.57
CA GLN A 37 -12.25 0.53 4.93
C GLN A 37 -11.41 1.25 5.99
N LYS A 38 -10.77 0.52 6.92
CA LYS A 38 -9.90 1.14 7.94
C LYS A 38 -8.62 1.64 7.30
N GLY A 39 -8.05 0.82 6.42
CA GLY A 39 -6.87 1.15 5.63
C GLY A 39 -7.08 2.36 4.74
N MET A 40 -8.21 2.42 4.03
CA MET A 40 -8.58 3.57 3.17
C MET A 40 -8.74 4.85 3.99
N LYS A 41 -9.41 4.80 5.15
CA LYS A 41 -9.50 5.96 6.06
C LYS A 41 -8.12 6.43 6.51
N LYS A 42 -7.22 5.52 6.85
CA LYS A 42 -5.86 5.88 7.25
C LYS A 42 -5.06 6.46 6.09
N PHE A 43 -5.19 5.89 4.90
CA PHE A 43 -4.59 6.46 3.70
C PHE A 43 -5.06 7.90 3.46
N SER A 44 -6.38 8.14 3.51
CA SER A 44 -6.95 9.47 3.36
C SER A 44 -6.44 10.45 4.43
N GLU A 45 -6.39 10.01 5.70
CA GLU A 45 -5.83 10.80 6.78
C GLU A 45 -4.35 11.18 6.53
N LEU A 46 -3.53 10.20 6.13
CA LEU A 46 -2.12 10.40 5.79
C LEU A 46 -1.94 11.30 4.56
N PHE A 47 -2.83 11.21 3.58
CA PHE A 47 -2.79 12.01 2.37
C PHE A 47 -3.14 13.47 2.63
N TYR A 48 -4.16 13.74 3.46
CA TYR A 48 -4.63 15.11 3.74
C TYR A 48 -3.87 15.82 4.85
N LYS A 49 -3.58 15.12 5.96
CA LYS A 49 -3.00 15.75 7.15
C LYS A 49 -1.50 15.45 7.30
N GLY A 50 -1.00 14.43 6.61
CA GLY A 50 0.26 13.80 6.99
C GLY A 50 0.13 13.13 8.36
N GLY A 51 1.02 12.18 8.65
CA GLY A 51 0.96 11.47 9.93
C GLY A 51 2.14 10.55 10.16
N LYS A 52 2.11 9.86 11.30
CA LYS A 52 3.06 8.81 11.64
C LYS A 52 2.49 7.45 11.27
N PHE A 53 3.39 6.54 10.92
CA PHE A 53 3.07 5.14 10.65
C PHE A 53 3.38 4.33 11.90
N ASP A 54 2.35 3.75 12.52
CA ASP A 54 2.51 2.76 13.58
C ASP A 54 2.50 1.37 12.96
N PHE A 55 3.69 0.80 12.80
CA PHE A 55 3.86 -0.54 12.23
C PHE A 55 3.60 -1.62 13.28
N LYS A 56 3.03 -2.75 12.86
CA LYS A 56 3.00 -3.95 13.70
C LYS A 56 4.42 -4.51 13.86
N ASP A 57 4.70 -5.16 14.99
CA ASP A 57 6.01 -5.76 15.29
C ASP A 57 6.43 -6.86 14.27
N ASP A 58 5.48 -7.40 13.51
CA ASP A 58 5.71 -8.46 12.50
C ASP A 58 6.06 -7.92 11.09
N VAL A 59 6.19 -6.60 10.94
CA VAL A 59 6.48 -5.97 9.64
C VAL A 59 7.97 -6.01 9.29
N LYS A 60 8.86 -5.87 10.28
CA LYS A 60 10.30 -5.77 10.04
C LYS A 60 10.87 -7.09 9.54
N GLY A 61 11.52 -7.07 8.38
CA GLY A 61 12.18 -8.24 7.79
C GLY A 61 11.23 -9.24 7.12
N THR A 62 9.95 -8.89 6.93
CA THR A 62 8.97 -9.71 6.21
C THR A 62 8.53 -9.06 4.90
N TRP A 63 7.73 -9.79 4.11
CA TRP A 63 7.12 -9.29 2.87
C TRP A 63 6.29 -8.01 3.08
N LYS A 64 5.85 -7.75 4.31
CA LYS A 64 5.10 -6.55 4.70
C LYS A 64 5.91 -5.26 4.55
N GLU A 65 7.23 -5.31 4.78
CA GLU A 65 8.11 -4.16 4.57
C GLU A 65 8.17 -3.77 3.09
N ASN A 66 8.31 -4.75 2.21
CA ASN A 66 8.27 -4.55 0.76
C ASN A 66 6.88 -4.09 0.30
N ALA A 67 5.82 -4.66 0.87
CA ALA A 67 4.45 -4.24 0.60
C ALA A 67 4.24 -2.76 1.00
N PHE A 68 4.75 -2.35 2.16
CA PHE A 68 4.66 -0.96 2.62
C PHE A 68 5.45 0.00 1.71
N MET A 69 6.65 -0.38 1.29
CA MET A 69 7.44 0.41 0.35
C MET A 69 6.72 0.55 -1.00
N TYR A 70 6.08 -0.52 -1.47
CA TYR A 70 5.20 -0.51 -2.63
C TYR A 70 3.98 0.40 -2.44
N ALA A 71 3.31 0.32 -1.30
CA ALA A 71 2.21 1.22 -0.96
C ALA A 71 2.67 2.67 -0.98
N ARG A 72 3.84 2.98 -0.41
CA ARG A 72 4.43 4.33 -0.42
C ARG A 72 4.73 4.86 -1.82
N ALA A 73 5.27 4.01 -2.71
CA ALA A 73 5.46 4.36 -4.12
C ALA A 73 4.13 4.62 -4.82
N LEU A 74 3.10 3.79 -4.56
CA LEU A 74 1.77 4.01 -5.09
C LEU A 74 1.16 5.33 -4.60
N MET A 75 1.36 5.71 -3.33
CA MET A 75 0.89 6.99 -2.80
C MET A 75 1.36 8.17 -3.66
N GLY A 76 2.65 8.17 -4.03
CA GLY A 76 3.25 9.20 -4.88
C GLY A 76 2.94 9.06 -6.37
N SER A 77 2.55 7.88 -6.86
CA SER A 77 2.42 7.62 -8.30
C SER A 77 1.23 8.29 -8.95
N TRP A 78 1.41 8.83 -10.16
CA TRP A 78 0.31 9.40 -10.95
C TRP A 78 -0.43 8.36 -11.81
N ALA A 79 0.15 7.17 -12.02
CA ALA A 79 -0.32 6.21 -13.02
C ALA A 79 -1.65 5.49 -12.69
N PRO A 80 -1.89 4.96 -11.48
CA PRO A 80 -3.16 4.31 -11.16
C PRO A 80 -4.25 5.33 -10.81
N LYS A 81 -5.50 5.00 -11.11
CA LYS A 81 -6.67 5.75 -10.62
C LYS A 81 -6.59 5.90 -9.10
N HIS A 82 -6.99 7.07 -8.58
CA HIS A 82 -6.96 7.35 -7.15
C HIS A 82 -7.71 6.28 -6.34
N GLU A 83 -8.89 5.86 -6.78
CA GLU A 83 -9.70 4.82 -6.12
C GLU A 83 -8.96 3.47 -6.00
N HIS A 84 -8.29 3.02 -7.07
CA HIS A 84 -7.52 1.77 -7.05
C HIS A 84 -6.30 1.88 -6.13
N LYS A 85 -5.70 3.07 -6.07
CA LYS A 85 -4.60 3.37 -5.16
C LYS A 85 -5.08 3.30 -3.71
N GLU A 86 -6.19 3.96 -3.38
CA GLU A 86 -6.78 3.92 -2.04
C GLU A 86 -7.09 2.50 -1.58
N LEU A 87 -7.66 1.69 -2.48
CA LEU A 87 -7.98 0.29 -2.20
C LEU A 87 -6.72 -0.55 -1.92
N VAL A 88 -5.75 -0.53 -2.82
CA VAL A 88 -4.54 -1.36 -2.68
C VAL A 88 -3.66 -0.87 -1.54
N VAL A 89 -3.48 0.44 -1.40
CA VAL A 89 -2.73 1.01 -0.27
C VAL A 89 -3.47 0.70 1.03
N GLY A 90 -4.78 0.92 1.11
CA GLY A 90 -5.58 0.61 2.29
C GLY A 90 -5.45 -0.86 2.71
N MET A 91 -5.53 -1.79 1.77
CA MET A 91 -5.34 -3.22 2.04
C MET A 91 -3.96 -3.50 2.65
N ILE A 92 -2.90 -2.91 2.09
CA ILE A 92 -1.54 -3.07 2.60
C ILE A 92 -1.39 -2.42 3.99
N LEU A 93 -1.99 -1.25 4.20
CA LEU A 93 -1.96 -0.56 5.49
C LEU A 93 -2.69 -1.37 6.58
N GLU A 94 -3.80 -2.04 6.29
CA GLU A 94 -4.46 -2.92 7.28
C GLU A 94 -3.58 -4.10 7.72
N GLU A 95 -2.76 -4.62 6.81
CA GLU A 95 -1.85 -5.72 7.09
C GLU A 95 -0.59 -5.26 7.85
N CYS A 96 -0.06 -4.09 7.50
CA CYS A 96 1.22 -3.58 8.00
C CYS A 96 1.09 -2.63 9.21
N LEU A 97 0.06 -1.80 9.25
CA LEU A 97 -0.13 -0.83 10.32
C LEU A 97 -1.07 -1.35 11.40
N VAL A 98 -0.89 -0.81 12.61
CA VAL A 98 -1.89 -0.84 13.67
C VAL A 98 -2.92 0.26 13.36
N LEU A 99 -4.14 -0.14 12.95
CA LEU A 99 -5.23 0.74 12.53
C LEU A 99 -6.43 0.74 13.48
#